data_AF-A0A8R1IEX7-F1
#
_entry.id   AF-A0A8R1IEX7-F1
#
_cell.length_a   1.000
_cell.length_b   1.000
_cell.length_c   1.000
_cell.angle_alpha   90.00
_cell.angle_beta   90.00
_cell.angle_gamma   90.00
#
_symmetry.space_group_name_H-M   'P 1'
#
loop_
_entity.id
_entity.type
_entity.pdbx_description
1 polymer ?
#
loop_
_entity_poly.entity_id
_entity_poly.type
_entity_poly.pdbx_seq_one_letter_code
_entity_poly.pdbx_strand_id
1 'polypeptide(L)'
;MSARIHRSWTVINCYISDIVAYGTSKSTGRPRKLKQRDERNANGKQYNSISELKDAVKAEWNKIHPSYLENVSNSMPNRIFQVIQKNGRFISY
;
A
#
# COMPACT_ATOMS: atom_id res chain seq x y z
N MET A 1 24.59 43.09 26.63
CA MET A 1 23.16 42.83 26.91
C MET A 1 22.31 43.27 25.71
N SER A 2 21.70 42.33 24.99
CA SER A 2 20.49 42.59 24.19
C SER A 2 19.51 41.47 24.46
N ALA A 3 18.91 41.52 25.65
CA ALA A 3 17.66 40.83 25.95
C ALA A 3 16.53 41.85 25.75
N ARG A 4 16.13 42.09 24.49
CA ARG A 4 14.90 42.83 24.18
C ARG A 4 13.95 42.09 23.23
N ILE A 5 14.28 40.88 22.78
CA ILE A 5 13.39 40.07 21.89
C ILE A 5 13.28 38.58 22.30
N HIS A 6 13.98 38.12 23.35
CA HIS A 6 13.95 36.71 23.80
C HIS A 6 14.25 35.68 22.67
N ARG A 7 15.15 36.03 21.75
CA ARG A 7 15.61 35.17 20.64
C ARG A 7 17.13 35.00 20.67
N SER A 8 17.62 33.89 20.14
CA SER A 8 19.06 33.63 20.07
C SER A 8 19.74 34.54 19.05
N TRP A 9 21.03 34.79 19.26
CA TRP A 9 21.86 35.61 18.36
C TRP A 9 21.85 35.10 16.91
N THR A 10 21.90 33.78 16.72
CA THR A 10 21.84 33.16 15.38
C THR A 10 20.53 33.49 14.68
N VAL A 11 19.41 33.41 15.39
CA VAL A 11 18.08 33.73 14.84
C VAL A 11 17.98 35.20 14.46
N ILE A 12 18.52 36.09 15.30
CA ILE A 12 18.55 37.54 15.04
C ILE A 12 19.41 37.85 13.81
N ASN A 13 20.62 37.27 13.71
CA ASN A 13 21.48 37.48 12.55
C ASN A 13 20.85 36.93 11.26
N CYS A 14 20.22 35.76 11.29
CA CYS A 14 19.49 35.23 10.14
C CYS A 14 18.33 36.14 9.70
N TYR A 15 17.64 36.79 10.64
CA TYR A 15 16.56 37.74 10.33
C TYR A 15 17.08 39.01 9.64
N ILE A 16 18.20 39.57 10.12
CA ILE A 16 18.78 40.80 9.58
C ILE A 16 19.39 40.57 8.19
N SER A 17 20.01 39.40 7.97
CA SER A 17 20.68 39.10 6.71
C SER A 17 19.72 38.97 5.52
N ASP A 18 18.49 38.49 5.73
CA ASP A 18 17.49 38.39 4.67
C ASP A 18 16.07 38.40 5.25
N ILE A 19 15.55 39.60 5.50
CA ILE A 19 14.22 39.81 6.07
C ILE A 19 13.09 39.27 5.17
N VAL A 20 13.31 39.24 3.85
CA VAL A 20 12.30 38.83 2.87
C VAL A 20 12.15 37.31 2.84
N ALA A 21 13.26 36.58 2.93
CA ALA A 21 13.24 35.13 2.95
C ALA A 21 13.08 34.54 4.37
N TYR A 22 13.32 35.31 5.45
CA TYR A 22 13.28 34.79 6.81
C TYR A 22 11.90 34.19 7.18
N GLY A 23 11.91 32.95 7.66
CA GLY A 23 10.70 32.23 8.12
C GLY A 23 9.81 31.66 7.01
N THR A 24 10.17 31.84 5.74
CA THR A 24 9.44 31.30 4.59
C THR A 24 9.68 29.80 4.38
N SER A 25 10.84 29.29 4.81
CA SER A 25 11.17 27.86 4.71
C SER A 25 10.63 27.08 5.90
N LYS A 26 9.84 26.05 5.62
CA LYS A 26 9.41 25.05 6.61
C LYS A 26 10.21 23.76 6.39
N SER A 27 10.61 23.13 7.50
CA SER A 27 11.14 21.76 7.43
C SER A 27 10.04 20.85 6.90
N THR A 28 10.35 20.06 5.87
CA THR A 28 9.46 19.04 5.30
C THR A 28 9.17 17.87 6.25
N GLY A 29 9.67 17.95 7.48
CA GLY A 29 9.47 16.94 8.52
C GLY A 29 10.30 15.69 8.26
N ARG A 30 10.02 14.63 9.04
CA ARG A 30 10.69 13.34 8.87
C ARG A 30 10.25 12.71 7.53
N PRO A 31 11.19 12.33 6.65
CA PRO A 31 10.84 11.61 5.42
C PRO A 31 10.08 10.31 5.73
N ARG A 32 9.12 9.94 4.87
CA ARG A 32 8.44 8.65 4.99
C ARG A 32 9.44 7.50 4.88
N LYS A 33 9.23 6.46 5.68
CA LYS A 33 10.09 5.26 5.71
C LYS A 33 10.07 4.49 4.39
N LEU A 34 8.94 4.47 3.69
CA LEU A 34 8.76 3.80 2.41
C LEU A 34 8.11 4.77 1.42
N LYS A 35 8.49 4.67 0.15
CA LYS A 35 7.79 5.39 -0.92
C LYS A 35 6.53 4.62 -1.28
N GLN A 36 5.52 5.31 -1.83
CA GLN A 36 4.28 4.69 -2.34
C GLN A 36 4.55 3.59 -3.38
N ARG A 37 5.70 3.64 -4.06
CA ARG A 37 6.18 2.56 -4.95
C ARG A 37 6.49 1.29 -4.16
N ASP A 38 7.16 1.42 -3.02
CA ASP A 38 7.57 0.29 -2.19
C ASP A 38 6.36 -0.37 -1.50
N GLU A 39 5.34 0.42 -1.14
CA GLU A 39 4.05 -0.08 -0.62
C GLU A 39 3.28 -0.91 -1.67
N ARG A 40 3.28 -0.48 -2.94
CA ARG A 40 2.66 -1.24 -4.04
C ARG A 40 3.39 -2.55 -4.35
N ASN A 41 4.70 -2.60 -4.10
CA ASN A 41 5.54 -3.76 -4.36
C ASN A 41 5.45 -4.84 -3.27
N ALA A 42 4.90 -4.53 -2.10
CA ALA A 42 4.93 -5.44 -0.95
C ALA A 42 4.00 -6.66 -1.08
N ASN A 43 2.95 -6.58 -1.92
CA ASN A 43 1.82 -7.51 -1.86
C ASN A 43 1.61 -8.37 -3.12
N GLY A 44 2.54 -8.38 -4.09
CA GLY A 44 2.40 -9.25 -5.27
C GLY A 44 3.49 -9.10 -6.35
N LYS A 45 3.51 -10.08 -7.27
CA LYS A 45 4.42 -10.08 -8.43
C LYS A 45 4.02 -8.96 -9.41
N GLN A 46 4.99 -8.13 -9.78
CA GLN A 46 4.82 -7.07 -10.78
C GLN A 46 5.25 -7.58 -12.17
N TYR A 47 4.67 -6.99 -13.21
CA TYR A 47 5.00 -7.26 -14.60
C TYR A 47 5.33 -5.94 -15.29
N ASN A 48 6.38 -5.92 -16.10
CA ASN A 48 6.87 -4.71 -16.77
C ASN A 48 6.04 -4.36 -18.01
N SER A 49 5.22 -5.30 -18.49
CA SER A 49 4.32 -5.09 -19.62
C SER A 49 3.01 -5.87 -19.50
N ILE A 50 1.99 -5.42 -20.24
CA ILE A 50 0.71 -6.13 -20.36
C ILE A 50 0.91 -7.52 -20.99
N SER A 51 1.86 -7.68 -21.91
CA SER A 51 2.16 -8.98 -22.52
C SER A 51 2.67 -9.96 -21.48
N GLU A 52 3.64 -9.54 -20.68
CA GLU A 52 4.23 -10.37 -19.62
C GLU A 52 3.18 -10.81 -18.60
N LEU A 53 2.26 -9.91 -18.21
CA LEU A 53 1.12 -10.26 -17.36
C LEU A 53 0.21 -11.30 -18.02
N LYS A 54 -0.15 -11.11 -19.29
CA LYS A 54 -1.01 -12.06 -20.03
C LYS A 54 -0.38 -13.44 -20.11
N ASP A 55 0.91 -13.51 -20.40
CA ASP A 55 1.64 -14.77 -20.52
C ASP A 55 1.74 -15.47 -19.17
N ALA A 56 1.97 -14.72 -18.09
CA ALA A 56 1.97 -15.26 -16.73
C ALA A 56 0.60 -15.81 -16.31
N VAL A 57 -0.50 -15.08 -16.61
CA VAL A 57 -1.86 -15.55 -16.33
C VAL A 57 -2.16 -16.86 -17.06
N LYS A 58 -1.80 -16.95 -18.35
CA LYS A 58 -1.96 -18.19 -19.13
C LYS A 58 -1.12 -19.33 -18.56
N ALA A 59 0.12 -19.05 -18.17
CA ALA A 59 1.01 -20.05 -17.59
C ALA A 59 0.45 -20.59 -16.27
N GLU A 60 -0.02 -19.73 -15.37
CA GLU A 60 -0.64 -20.16 -14.11
C GLU A 60 -1.95 -20.92 -14.35
N TRP A 61 -2.79 -20.49 -15.29
CA TRP A 61 -4.01 -21.21 -15.67
C TRP A 61 -3.70 -22.64 -16.12
N ASN A 62 -2.68 -22.82 -16.96
CA ASN A 62 -2.29 -24.13 -17.47
C ASN A 62 -1.66 -25.04 -16.40
N LYS A 63 -1.19 -24.48 -15.27
CA LYS A 63 -0.67 -25.27 -14.13
C LYS A 63 -1.80 -25.84 -13.27
N ILE A 64 -3.02 -25.33 -13.37
CA ILE A 64 -4.15 -25.82 -12.59
C ILE A 64 -4.48 -27.25 -13.08
N HIS A 65 -4.24 -28.23 -12.20
CA HIS A 65 -4.56 -29.61 -12.51
C HIS A 65 -6.09 -29.81 -12.51
N PRO A 66 -6.66 -30.60 -13.45
CA PRO A 66 -8.12 -30.83 -13.54
C PRO A 66 -8.76 -31.30 -12.23
N SER A 67 -8.05 -32.09 -11.41
CA SER A 67 -8.57 -32.54 -10.11
C SER A 67 -8.86 -31.40 -9.14
N TYR A 68 -8.21 -30.24 -9.27
CA TYR A 68 -8.54 -29.06 -8.46
C TYR A 68 -9.94 -28.57 -8.77
N LEU A 69 -10.30 -28.47 -10.06
CA LEU A 69 -11.63 -28.07 -10.50
C LEU A 69 -12.68 -29.12 -10.10
N GLU A 70 -12.32 -30.40 -10.19
CA GLU A 70 -13.16 -31.51 -9.73
C GLU A 70 -13.43 -31.43 -8.23
N ASN A 71 -12.41 -31.19 -7.40
CA ASN A 71 -12.56 -31.01 -5.96
C ASN A 71 -13.48 -29.82 -5.62
N VAL A 72 -13.34 -28.71 -6.35
CA VAL A 72 -14.23 -27.55 -6.19
C VAL A 72 -15.67 -27.94 -6.51
N SER A 73 -15.89 -28.65 -7.62
CA SER A 73 -17.22 -29.16 -8.00
C SER A 73 -17.79 -30.10 -6.94
N ASN A 74 -17.00 -31.06 -6.48
CA ASN A 74 -17.38 -32.04 -5.47
C ASN A 74 -17.66 -31.41 -4.09
N SER A 75 -17.12 -30.22 -3.82
CA SER A 75 -17.44 -29.47 -2.59
C SER A 75 -18.82 -28.80 -2.61
N MET A 76 -19.42 -28.60 -3.79
CA MET A 76 -20.67 -27.84 -3.94
C MET A 76 -21.86 -28.39 -3.15
N PRO A 77 -22.13 -29.72 -3.13
CA PRO A 77 -23.22 -30.28 -2.31
C PRO A 77 -23.07 -29.96 -0.82
N ASN A 78 -21.85 -30.03 -0.29
CA ASN A 78 -21.57 -29.70 1.11
C ASN A 78 -21.78 -28.20 1.40
N ARG A 79 -21.38 -27.33 0.47
CA ARG A 79 -21.62 -25.88 0.59
C ARG A 79 -23.12 -25.57 0.59
N ILE A 80 -23.89 -26.20 -0.30
CA ILE A 80 -25.36 -26.06 -0.34
C ILE A 80 -25.98 -26.54 0.98
N PHE A 81 -25.55 -27.69 1.50
CA PHE A 81 -26.02 -28.21 2.77
C PHE A 81 -25.75 -27.23 3.93
N GLN A 82 -24.57 -26.62 3.98
CA GLN A 82 -24.26 -25.59 4.97
C GLN A 82 -25.15 -24.35 4.84
N VAL A 83 -25.45 -23.89 3.62
CA VAL A 83 -26.40 -22.78 3.39
C VAL A 83 -27.78 -23.12 3.95
N ILE A 84 -28.27 -24.34 3.71
CA ILE A 84 -29.56 -24.81 4.25
C ILE A 84 -29.53 -24.82 5.77
N GLN A 85 -28.48 -25.38 6.40
CA GLN A 85 -28.33 -25.40 7.86
C GLN A 85 -28.26 -23.99 8.48
N LYS A 86 -27.80 -23.01 7.71
CA LYS A 86 -27.71 -21.60 8.13
C LYS A 86 -28.94 -20.79 7.72
N ASN A 87 -30.01 -21.44 7.24
CA ASN A 87 -31.25 -20.80 6.78
C ASN A 87 -30.98 -19.70 5.74
N GLY A 88 -30.11 -19.99 4.76
CA GLY A 88 -29.77 -19.05 3.68
C GLY A 88 -28.77 -17.96 4.07
N ARG A 89 -28.23 -17.98 5.30
CA ARG A 89 -27.23 -17.00 5.74
C ARG A 89 -25.84 -17.30 5.15
N PHE A 90 -24.95 -16.33 5.28
CA PHE A 90 -23.56 -16.41 4.84
C PHE A 90 -22.84 -17.65 5.39
N ILE A 91 -22.07 -18.30 4.52
CA ILE A 91 -21.14 -19.38 4.85
C ILE A 91 -19.75 -19.01 4.32
N SER A 92 -18.71 -19.41 5.04
CA SER A 92 -17.33 -19.26 4.58
C SER A 92 -16.97 -20.44 3.67
N TYR A 93 -16.59 -20.15 2.43
CA TYR A 93 -16.20 -21.13 1.40
C TYR A 93 -14.83 -20.83 0.83
#